data_AF-A0A2V6Q4Y3-F1
#
_entry.id   AF-A0A2V6Q4Y3-F1
#
_cell.length_a   1.000
_cell.length_b   1.000
_cell.length_c   1.000
_cell.angle_alpha   90.00
_cell.angle_beta   90.00
_cell.angle_gamma   90.00
#
_symmetry.space_group_name_H-M   'P 1'
#
loop_
_entity.id
_entity.type
_entity.pdbx_description
1 polymer ?
#
loop_
_entity_poly.entity_id
_entity_poly.type
_entity_poly.pdbx_seq_one_letter_code
_entity_poly.pdbx_strand_id
1 'polypeptide(L)'
;MATVLWLLAIQGAIGAFDTLYYHEWRARLPARPEITAPELRLHAARDFLYAAIFGTLPWVAWEGAWAAALVSILVAEIVLTLADFVTEIDVRRSVGDVYAGERVTHAVMGILYGAALAGLVPALAMWWQQPTALRLAPPVVPETVRWLLAVMAVGVFLSGARDLYAAGRLPHGAWPWATDRAA
;
A
#
# COMPACT_ATOMS: atom_id res chain seq x y z
N MET A 1 6.45 -9.47 -16.76
CA MET A 1 7.16 -8.55 -15.84
C MET A 1 7.02 -7.08 -16.15
N ALA A 2 7.41 -6.58 -17.32
CA ALA A 2 7.31 -5.14 -17.64
C ALA A 2 5.90 -4.55 -17.41
N THR A 3 4.85 -5.24 -17.89
CA THR A 3 3.45 -4.81 -17.69
C THR A 3 3.07 -4.69 -16.22
N VAL A 4 3.48 -5.65 -15.39
CA VAL A 4 3.20 -5.62 -13.94
C VAL A 4 3.85 -4.43 -13.28
N LEU A 5 5.12 -4.12 -13.61
CA LEU A 5 5.81 -2.97 -13.02
C LEU A 5 5.15 -1.64 -13.43
N TRP A 6 4.65 -1.53 -14.66
CA TRP A 6 3.87 -0.37 -15.08
C TRP A 6 2.52 -0.28 -14.36
N LEU A 7 1.80 -1.39 -14.22
CA LEU A 7 0.55 -1.43 -13.46
C LEU A 7 0.79 -1.03 -11.99
N LEU A 8 1.86 -1.52 -11.37
CA LEU A 8 2.26 -1.14 -10.02
C LEU A 8 2.68 0.33 -9.91
N ALA A 9 3.34 0.90 -10.93
CA ALA A 9 3.68 2.32 -10.94
C ALA A 9 2.42 3.20 -11.05
N ILE A 10 1.46 2.82 -11.91
CA ILE A 10 0.17 3.52 -12.01
C ILE A 10 -0.61 3.38 -10.70
N GLN A 11 -0.66 2.17 -10.14
CA GLN A 11 -1.26 1.89 -8.84
C GLN A 11 -0.65 2.78 -7.75
N GLY A 12 0.68 2.85 -7.67
CA GLY A 12 1.39 3.66 -6.69
C GLY A 12 1.09 5.16 -6.83
N ALA A 13 0.91 5.65 -8.06
CA ALA A 13 0.51 7.04 -8.29
C ALA A 13 -0.93 7.31 -7.81
N ILE A 14 -1.86 6.40 -8.07
CA ILE A 14 -3.26 6.51 -7.61
C ILE A 14 -3.33 6.37 -6.08
N GLY A 15 -2.60 5.42 -5.49
CA GLY A 15 -2.52 5.26 -4.04
C GLY A 15 -1.88 6.45 -3.34
N ALA A 16 -0.87 7.08 -3.94
CA ALA A 16 -0.32 8.34 -3.44
C ALA A 16 -1.36 9.48 -3.49
N PHE A 17 -2.15 9.56 -4.56
CA PHE A 17 -3.26 10.51 -4.61
C PHE A 17 -4.29 10.23 -3.52
N ASP A 18 -4.70 8.98 -3.32
CA ASP A 18 -5.64 8.59 -2.28
C ASP A 18 -5.14 8.99 -0.88
N THR A 19 -3.87 8.67 -0.60
CA THR A 19 -3.18 8.97 0.66
C THR A 19 -3.08 10.47 0.91
N LEU A 20 -2.62 11.24 -0.08
CA LEU A 20 -2.40 12.68 0.09
C LEU A 20 -3.71 13.48 0.10
N TYR A 21 -4.66 13.09 -0.76
CA TYR A 21 -5.89 13.84 -0.97
C TYR A 21 -6.98 13.42 0.00
N TYR A 22 -7.40 12.15 -0.02
CA TYR A 22 -8.53 11.70 0.80
C TYR A 22 -8.12 11.47 2.24
N HIS A 23 -7.07 10.67 2.47
CA HIS A 23 -6.61 10.29 3.80
C HIS A 23 -6.05 11.48 4.59
N GLU A 24 -5.06 12.18 4.05
CA GLU A 24 -4.40 13.30 4.74
C GLU A 24 -5.21 14.59 4.69
N TRP A 25 -5.54 15.10 3.50
CA TRP A 25 -6.09 16.46 3.38
C TRP A 25 -7.59 16.55 3.70
N ARG A 26 -8.41 15.68 3.09
CA ARG A 26 -9.87 15.71 3.23
C ARG A 26 -10.33 15.16 4.57
N ALA A 27 -9.91 13.95 4.90
CA ALA A 27 -10.37 13.24 6.08
C ALA A 27 -9.51 13.51 7.32
N ARG A 28 -8.24 13.87 7.13
CA ARG A 28 -7.28 14.18 8.21
C ARG A 28 -7.21 13.07 9.26
N LEU A 29 -7.13 11.82 8.82
CA LEU A 29 -7.22 10.67 9.73
C LEU A 29 -6.20 10.68 10.86
N PRO A 30 -4.93 11.07 10.62
CA PRO A 30 -3.95 11.13 11.70
C PRO A 30 -4.32 12.13 12.81
N ALA A 31 -5.25 13.06 12.56
CA ALA A 31 -5.69 14.07 13.51
C ALA A 31 -6.78 13.59 14.48
N ARG A 32 -7.38 12.42 14.25
CA ARG A 32 -8.49 11.86 15.06
C ARG A 32 -8.24 10.41 15.52
N PRO A 33 -7.05 10.08 16.06
CA PRO A 33 -6.66 8.69 16.37
C PRO A 33 -7.49 8.06 17.51
N GLU A 34 -8.32 8.83 18.20
CA GLU A 34 -9.33 8.32 19.12
C GLU A 34 -10.39 7.45 18.42
N ILE A 35 -10.71 7.78 17.16
CA ILE A 35 -11.68 7.07 16.33
C ILE A 35 -10.98 6.25 15.23
N THR A 36 -9.96 6.83 14.58
CA THR A 36 -9.37 6.28 13.34
C THR A 36 -8.22 5.30 13.56
N ALA A 37 -7.75 5.07 14.80
CA ALA A 37 -6.61 4.19 15.05
C ALA A 37 -6.71 2.76 14.48
N PRO A 38 -7.88 2.09 14.47
CA PRO A 38 -8.00 0.77 13.82
C PRO A 38 -7.70 0.82 12.32
N GLU A 39 -8.21 1.83 11.63
CA GLU A 39 -8.01 2.07 10.20
C GLU A 39 -6.54 2.42 9.90
N LEU A 40 -5.96 3.35 10.67
CA LEU A 40 -4.54 3.73 10.54
C LEU A 40 -3.58 2.54 10.72
N ARG A 41 -3.92 1.55 11.57
CA ARG A 41 -3.11 0.33 11.71
C ARG A 41 -3.18 -0.55 10.47
N LEU A 42 -4.35 -0.65 9.83
CA LEU A 42 -4.52 -1.37 8.58
C LEU A 42 -3.76 -0.68 7.45
N HIS A 43 -3.87 0.64 7.35
CA HIS A 43 -3.10 1.44 6.39
C HIS A 43 -1.60 1.24 6.58
N ALA A 44 -1.09 1.39 7.82
CA ALA A 44 0.32 1.16 8.12
C ALA A 44 0.80 -0.24 7.72
N ALA A 45 0.03 -1.27 8.04
CA ALA A 45 0.36 -2.64 7.66
C ALA A 45 0.41 -2.80 6.13
N ARG A 46 -0.61 -2.31 5.42
CA ARG A 46 -0.69 -2.33 3.95
C ARG A 46 0.49 -1.59 3.32
N ASP A 47 0.80 -0.41 3.85
CA ASP A 47 1.88 0.45 3.37
C ASP A 47 3.25 -0.24 3.47
N PHE A 48 3.52 -0.97 4.56
CA PHE A 48 4.75 -1.75 4.68
C PHE A 48 4.82 -2.94 3.71
N LEU A 49 3.68 -3.58 3.39
CA LEU A 49 3.64 -4.61 2.34
C LEU A 49 3.93 -3.99 0.97
N TYR A 50 3.33 -2.85 0.63
CA TYR A 50 3.62 -2.15 -0.63
C TYR A 50 5.06 -1.64 -0.68
N ALA A 51 5.65 -1.21 0.44
CA ALA A 51 7.07 -0.85 0.49
C ALA A 51 7.96 -2.04 0.09
N ALA A 52 7.65 -3.26 0.57
CA ALA A 52 8.35 -4.47 0.16
C ALA A 52 8.11 -4.80 -1.32
N ILE A 53 6.86 -4.72 -1.80
CA ILE A 53 6.48 -5.01 -3.20
C ILE A 53 7.19 -4.05 -4.16
N PHE A 54 7.03 -2.74 -3.97
CA PHE A 54 7.64 -1.70 -4.80
C PHE A 54 9.17 -1.67 -4.67
N GLY A 55 9.70 -1.94 -3.47
CA GLY A 55 11.13 -1.90 -3.20
C GLY A 55 11.89 -3.12 -3.74
N THR A 56 11.22 -4.25 -4.02
CA THR A 56 11.90 -5.49 -4.39
C THR A 56 11.56 -6.03 -5.78
N LEU A 57 10.30 -6.02 -6.22
CA LEU A 57 9.91 -6.53 -7.55
C LEU A 57 10.66 -5.92 -8.75
N PRO A 58 11.06 -4.63 -8.76
CA PRO A 58 11.83 -4.07 -9.87
C PRO A 58 13.31 -4.49 -9.88
N TRP A 59 13.81 -5.17 -8.84
CA TRP A 59 15.23 -5.45 -8.65
C TRP A 59 15.56 -6.93 -8.43
N VAL A 60 14.70 -7.65 -7.71
CA VAL A 60 15.01 -8.97 -7.15
C VAL A 60 14.01 -10.02 -7.65
N ALA A 61 14.54 -11.18 -8.06
CA ALA A 61 13.77 -12.40 -8.26
C ALA A 61 13.62 -13.15 -6.92
N TRP A 62 12.38 -13.46 -6.55
CA TRP A 62 12.02 -14.18 -5.32
C TRP A 62 11.97 -15.69 -5.58
N GLU A 63 13.12 -16.35 -5.64
CA GLU A 63 13.27 -17.75 -6.07
C GLU A 63 13.04 -18.77 -4.93
N GLY A 64 12.48 -19.93 -5.27
CA GLY A 64 12.19 -21.03 -4.34
C GLY A 64 11.23 -20.65 -3.22
N ALA A 65 11.60 -20.90 -1.96
CA ALA A 65 10.75 -20.60 -0.80
C ALA A 65 10.43 -19.09 -0.66
N TRP A 66 11.27 -18.21 -1.22
CA TRP A 66 10.98 -16.78 -1.25
C TRP A 66 9.78 -16.46 -2.15
N ALA A 67 9.51 -17.23 -3.21
CA ALA A 67 8.28 -17.07 -4.00
C ALA A 67 7.03 -17.24 -3.14
N ALA A 68 7.02 -18.22 -2.22
CA ALA A 68 5.91 -18.44 -1.29
C ALA A 68 5.78 -17.31 -0.25
N ALA A 69 6.89 -16.74 0.20
CA ALA A 69 6.88 -15.56 1.08
C ALA A 69 6.28 -14.33 0.35
N LEU A 70 6.65 -14.11 -0.91
CA LEU A 70 6.06 -13.05 -1.73
C LEU A 70 4.56 -13.28 -1.95
N VAL A 71 4.13 -14.51 -2.25
CA VAL A 71 2.70 -14.85 -2.35
C VAL A 71 1.97 -14.54 -1.04
N SER A 72 2.58 -14.83 0.10
CA SER A 72 2.00 -14.54 1.41
C SER A 72 1.86 -13.03 1.66
N ILE A 73 2.84 -12.22 1.23
CA ILE A 73 2.75 -10.74 1.24
C ILE A 73 1.58 -10.26 0.37
N LEU A 74 1.45 -10.78 -0.86
CA LEU A 74 0.39 -10.38 -1.79
C LEU A 74 -1.01 -10.76 -1.28
N VAL A 75 -1.15 -11.95 -0.69
CA VAL A 75 -2.42 -12.40 -0.07
C VAL A 75 -2.74 -11.59 1.18
N ALA A 76 -1.74 -11.32 2.03
CA ALA A 76 -1.94 -10.48 3.21
C ALA A 76 -2.40 -9.07 2.83
N GLU A 77 -1.86 -8.48 1.76
CA GLU A 77 -2.32 -7.20 1.24
C GLU A 77 -3.81 -7.25 0.85
N ILE A 78 -4.26 -8.29 0.14
CA ILE A 78 -5.68 -8.46 -0.23
C ILE A 78 -6.55 -8.52 1.03
N VAL A 79 -6.14 -9.33 2.02
CA VAL A 79 -6.90 -9.49 3.27
C VAL A 79 -6.98 -8.17 4.03
N LEU A 80 -5.88 -7.41 4.10
CA LEU A 80 -5.86 -6.10 4.75
C LEU A 80 -6.73 -5.09 4.02
N THR A 81 -6.69 -5.06 2.69
CA THR A 81 -7.53 -4.17 1.87
C THR A 81 -9.02 -4.50 2.03
N LEU A 82 -9.39 -5.78 2.11
CA LEU A 82 -10.77 -6.18 2.39
C LEU A 82 -11.19 -5.85 3.83
N ALA A 83 -10.30 -6.02 4.80
CA ALA A 83 -10.54 -5.66 6.19
C ALA A 83 -10.71 -4.13 6.35
N ASP A 84 -9.99 -3.35 5.54
CA ASP A 84 -10.08 -1.89 5.48
C ASP A 84 -11.49 -1.46 5.08
N PHE A 85 -12.02 -1.98 3.96
CA PHE A 85 -13.38 -1.69 3.51
C PHE A 85 -14.45 -1.98 4.57
N VAL A 86 -14.27 -3.04 5.36
CA VAL A 86 -15.19 -3.36 6.47
C VAL A 86 -15.00 -2.41 7.65
N THR A 87 -13.74 -2.10 7.99
CA THR A 87 -13.40 -1.23 9.12
C THR A 87 -13.85 0.21 8.89
N GLU A 88 -13.68 0.72 7.67
CA GLU A 88 -14.12 2.06 7.26
C GLU A 88 -15.62 2.27 7.48
N ILE A 89 -16.45 1.24 7.24
CA ILE A 89 -17.91 1.33 7.43
C ILE A 89 -18.24 1.71 8.88
N ASP A 90 -17.53 1.15 9.86
CA ASP A 90 -17.81 1.42 11.27
C ASP A 90 -17.06 2.66 11.77
N VAL A 91 -15.79 2.83 11.39
CA VAL A 91 -14.92 3.94 11.83
C VAL A 91 -15.40 5.27 11.24
N ARG A 92 -15.74 5.33 9.96
CA ARG A 92 -16.04 6.58 9.25
C ARG A 92 -17.48 7.07 9.42
N ARG A 93 -18.39 6.25 9.95
CA ARG A 93 -19.80 6.62 10.24
C ARG A 93 -19.92 7.92 11.05
N SER A 94 -19.03 8.12 12.01
CA SER A 94 -19.09 9.27 12.94
C SER A 94 -18.33 10.51 12.45
N VAL A 95 -17.53 10.40 11.37
CA VAL A 95 -16.59 11.45 10.94
C VAL A 95 -16.74 11.90 9.49
N GLY A 96 -17.69 11.33 8.73
CA GLY A 96 -18.09 11.86 7.41
C GLY A 96 -18.32 10.83 6.29
N ASP A 97 -18.28 9.52 6.60
CA ASP A 97 -18.26 8.41 5.63
C ASP A 97 -17.08 8.48 4.64
N VAL A 98 -16.86 7.41 3.88
CA VAL A 98 -15.88 7.36 2.77
C VAL A 98 -16.40 8.22 1.62
N TYR A 99 -15.54 9.05 1.01
CA TYR A 99 -16.00 9.92 -0.07
C TYR A 99 -16.38 9.10 -1.31
N ALA A 100 -17.36 9.55 -2.11
CA ALA A 100 -17.76 8.84 -3.32
C ALA A 100 -16.59 8.66 -4.31
N GLY A 101 -15.72 9.66 -4.43
CA GLY A 101 -14.53 9.58 -5.27
C GLY A 101 -13.45 8.65 -4.70
N GLU A 102 -13.31 8.55 -3.38
CA GLU A 102 -12.40 7.62 -2.69
C GLU A 102 -12.80 6.17 -2.98
N ARG A 103 -14.10 5.85 -2.91
CA ARG A 103 -14.63 4.54 -3.32
C ARG A 103 -14.32 4.17 -4.78
N VAL A 104 -14.44 5.13 -5.70
CA VAL A 104 -14.09 4.91 -7.11
C VAL A 104 -12.58 4.70 -7.25
N THR A 105 -11.76 5.49 -6.55
CA THR A 105 -10.30 5.33 -6.50
C THR A 105 -9.92 3.93 -6.03
N HIS A 106 -10.50 3.44 -4.93
CA HIS A 106 -10.28 2.09 -4.40
C HIS A 106 -10.69 0.99 -5.38
N ALA A 107 -11.86 1.14 -6.03
CA ALA A 107 -12.32 0.16 -7.02
C ALA A 107 -11.37 0.07 -8.23
N VAL A 108 -10.90 1.21 -8.74
CA VAL A 108 -9.90 1.25 -9.83
C VAL A 108 -8.59 0.61 -9.37
N MET A 109 -8.13 0.90 -8.16
CA MET A 109 -6.93 0.30 -7.59
C MET A 109 -7.05 -1.22 -7.46
N GLY A 110 -8.21 -1.74 -7.04
CA GLY A 110 -8.47 -3.18 -6.96
C GLY A 110 -8.38 -3.86 -8.33
N ILE A 111 -8.90 -3.23 -9.39
CA ILE A 111 -8.82 -3.74 -10.77
C ILE A 111 -7.37 -3.78 -11.25
N LEU A 112 -6.62 -2.68 -11.07
CA LEU A 112 -5.22 -2.59 -11.48
C LEU A 112 -4.35 -3.61 -10.75
N TYR A 113 -4.57 -3.79 -9.45
CA TYR A 113 -3.87 -4.77 -8.65
C TYR A 113 -4.19 -6.20 -9.10
N GLY A 114 -5.47 -6.52 -9.33
CA GLY A 114 -5.85 -7.83 -9.90
C GLY A 114 -5.18 -8.12 -11.23
N ALA A 115 -5.07 -7.13 -12.13
CA ALA A 115 -4.34 -7.26 -13.38
C ALA A 115 -2.82 -7.46 -13.16
N ALA A 116 -2.24 -6.74 -12.20
CA ALA A 116 -0.83 -6.89 -11.83
C ALA A 116 -0.53 -8.29 -11.28
N LEU A 117 -1.40 -8.82 -10.41
CA LEU A 117 -1.30 -10.18 -9.87
C LEU A 117 -1.39 -11.23 -10.98
N ALA A 118 -2.38 -11.12 -11.88
CA ALA A 118 -2.52 -12.04 -13.01
C ALA A 118 -1.26 -12.05 -13.89
N GLY A 119 -0.67 -10.87 -14.15
CA GLY A 119 0.58 -10.75 -14.90
C GLY A 119 1.83 -11.22 -14.16
N LEU A 120 1.77 -11.35 -12.83
CA LEU A 120 2.86 -11.82 -11.97
C LEU A 120 2.88 -13.36 -11.83
N VAL A 121 1.73 -14.03 -12.01
CA VAL A 121 1.60 -15.50 -11.92
C VAL A 121 2.66 -16.27 -12.72
N PRO A 122 2.96 -15.94 -14.00
CA PRO A 122 3.98 -16.68 -14.75
C PRO A 122 5.38 -16.55 -14.14
N ALA A 123 5.72 -15.39 -13.58
CA ALA A 123 7.02 -15.19 -12.93
C ALA A 123 7.10 -15.94 -11.60
N LEU A 124 6.02 -15.94 -10.80
CA LEU A 124 5.94 -16.74 -9.58
C LEU A 124 6.09 -18.24 -9.86
N ALA A 125 5.43 -18.75 -10.91
CA ALA A 125 5.55 -20.13 -11.32
C ALA A 125 6.99 -20.48 -11.74
N MET A 126 7.66 -19.59 -12.48
CA MET A 126 9.06 -19.75 -12.86
C MET A 126 10.00 -19.71 -11.65
N TRP A 127 9.83 -18.73 -10.76
CA TRP A 127 10.67 -18.55 -9.57
C TRP A 127 10.50 -19.70 -8.56
N TRP A 128 9.30 -20.26 -8.44
CA TRP A 128 9.04 -21.42 -7.58
C TRP A 128 9.86 -22.65 -7.97
N GLN A 129 10.17 -22.81 -9.26
CA GLN A 129 10.97 -23.93 -9.76
C GLN A 129 12.50 -23.72 -9.60
N GLN A 130 12.92 -22.58 -9.07
CA GLN A 130 14.34 -22.27 -8.83
C GLN A 130 14.77 -22.64 -7.41
N PRO A 131 16.07 -22.85 -7.15
CA PRO A 131 16.61 -22.94 -5.80
C PRO A 131 16.26 -21.70 -4.95
N THR A 132 16.12 -21.86 -3.63
CA THR A 132 15.72 -20.75 -2.75
C THR A 132 16.81 -19.67 -2.71
N ALA A 133 16.52 -18.50 -3.28
CA ALA A 133 17.42 -17.35 -3.30
C ALA A 133 16.65 -16.02 -3.51
N LEU A 134 17.20 -14.93 -3.00
CA LEU A 134 16.84 -13.58 -3.43
C LEU A 134 17.93 -13.10 -4.38
N ARG A 135 17.65 -13.16 -5.69
CA ARG A 135 18.65 -12.87 -6.73
C ARG A 135 18.44 -11.48 -7.29
N LEU A 136 19.48 -10.65 -7.29
CA LEU A 136 19.47 -9.39 -8.03
C LEU A 136 19.35 -9.70 -9.54
N ALA A 137 18.15 -9.51 -10.07
CA ALA A 137 17.77 -9.84 -11.44
C ALA A 137 16.73 -8.83 -11.93
N PRO A 138 17.12 -7.56 -12.16
CA PRO A 138 16.17 -6.53 -12.56
C PRO A 138 15.50 -6.88 -13.90
N PRO A 139 14.16 -6.83 -13.99
CA PRO A 139 13.47 -7.14 -15.24
C PRO A 139 13.77 -6.14 -16.36
N VAL A 140 13.56 -6.56 -17.61
CA VAL A 140 13.70 -5.68 -18.79
C VAL A 140 12.54 -4.68 -18.83
N VAL A 141 12.78 -3.47 -18.33
CA VAL A 141 11.86 -2.32 -18.27
C VAL A 141 12.70 -1.03 -18.24
N PRO A 142 12.19 0.15 -18.66
CA PRO A 142 12.94 1.39 -18.51
C PRO A 142 13.42 1.60 -17.07
N GLU A 143 14.68 2.02 -16.93
CA GLU A 143 15.31 2.23 -15.62
C GLU A 143 14.55 3.26 -14.76
N THR A 144 13.94 4.24 -15.40
CA THR A 144 13.07 5.24 -14.75
C THR A 144 11.91 4.61 -13.99
N VAL A 145 11.31 3.52 -14.49
CA VAL A 145 10.20 2.83 -13.80
C VAL A 145 10.70 2.13 -12.54
N ARG A 146 11.89 1.52 -12.59
CA ARG A 146 12.47 0.84 -11.43
C ARG A 146 12.78 1.84 -10.30
N TRP A 147 13.37 2.97 -10.64
CA TRP A 147 13.64 4.03 -9.68
C TRP A 147 12.37 4.73 -9.19
N LEU A 148 11.37 4.92 -10.06
CA LEU A 148 10.07 5.44 -9.65
C LEU A 148 9.43 4.55 -8.58
N LEU A 149 9.43 3.23 -8.79
CA LEU A 149 8.94 2.27 -7.79
C LEU A 149 9.78 2.29 -6.50
N ALA A 150 11.10 2.46 -6.60
CA ALA A 150 11.93 2.62 -5.39
C ALA A 150 11.57 3.89 -4.60
N VAL A 151 11.30 5.02 -5.27
CA VAL A 151 10.82 6.25 -4.64
C VAL A 151 9.44 6.04 -4.02
N MET A 152 8.52 5.36 -4.72
CA MET A 152 7.21 5.00 -4.18
C MET A 152 7.32 4.09 -2.96
N ALA A 153 8.26 3.15 -2.94
CA ALA A 153 8.52 2.27 -1.80
C ALA A 153 8.93 3.07 -0.55
N VAL A 154 9.80 4.08 -0.73
CA VAL A 154 10.18 4.99 0.37
C VAL A 154 8.98 5.83 0.80
N GLY A 155 8.25 6.41 -0.15
CA GLY A 155 7.08 7.25 0.14
C GLY A 155 6.01 6.51 0.94
N VAL A 156 5.62 5.31 0.48
CA VAL A 156 4.62 4.48 1.16
C VAL A 156 5.13 3.96 2.51
N PHE A 157 6.41 3.64 2.65
CA PHE A 157 6.99 3.30 3.95
C PHE A 157 6.87 4.45 4.96
N LEU A 158 7.18 5.67 4.53
CA LEU A 158 7.08 6.87 5.38
C LEU A 158 5.61 7.17 5.75
N SER A 159 4.68 6.96 4.82
CA SER A 159 3.23 7.03 5.06
C SER A 159 2.82 6.03 6.14
N GLY A 160 3.17 4.74 5.99
CA GLY A 160 2.80 3.73 6.97
C GLY A 160 3.44 3.95 8.34
N ALA A 161 4.69 4.44 8.39
CA ALA A 161 5.33 4.82 9.65
C ALA A 161 4.60 5.97 10.35
N ARG A 162 4.09 6.95 9.59
CA ARG A 162 3.28 8.05 10.09
C ARG A 162 1.94 7.57 10.64
N ASP A 163 1.25 6.70 9.92
CA ASP A 163 -0.04 6.15 10.35
C ASP A 163 0.11 5.33 11.63
N LEU A 164 1.16 4.51 11.72
CA LEU A 164 1.47 3.77 12.95
C LEU A 164 1.77 4.72 14.12
N TYR A 165 2.52 5.80 13.87
CA TYR A 165 2.84 6.82 14.87
C TYR A 165 1.59 7.54 15.38
N ALA A 166 0.68 7.93 14.48
CA ALA A 166 -0.60 8.55 14.82
C ALA A 166 -1.54 7.58 15.55
N ALA A 167 -1.64 6.33 15.10
CA ALA A 167 -2.42 5.28 15.75
C ALA A 167 -1.92 4.94 17.17
N GLY A 168 -0.61 5.12 17.41
CA GLY A 168 0.02 5.04 18.73
C GLY A 168 -0.27 6.24 19.64
N ARG A 169 -0.97 7.27 19.14
CA ARG A 169 -1.28 8.54 19.84
C ARG A 169 -0.04 9.24 20.37
N LEU A 170 1.07 9.12 19.64
CA LEU A 170 2.33 9.73 20.03
C LEU A 170 2.28 11.26 19.84
N PRO A 171 3.09 12.04 20.60
CA PRO A 171 3.09 13.49 20.52
C PRO A 171 3.31 13.99 19.10
N HIS A 172 2.51 14.97 18.67
CA HIS A 172 2.53 15.54 17.32
C HIS A 172 2.11 14.60 16.18
N GLY A 173 1.54 13.43 16.46
CA GLY A 173 1.05 12.50 15.42
C GLY A 173 -0.01 13.10 14.49
N ALA A 174 -0.73 14.12 14.97
CA ALA A 174 -1.72 14.85 14.18
C ALA A 174 -1.13 15.91 13.23
N TRP A 175 0.14 16.31 13.40
CA TRP A 175 0.75 17.35 12.56
C TRP A 175 0.72 16.94 11.07
N PRO A 176 0.45 17.85 10.11
CA PRO A 176 0.29 19.30 10.24
C PRO A 176 -1.15 19.75 10.58
N TRP A 177 -2.05 18.82 10.85
CA TRP A 177 -3.46 19.13 11.04
C TRP A 177 -3.72 19.63 12.46
N ALA A 178 -4.61 20.62 12.57
CA ALA A 178 -5.14 21.02 13.86
C ALA A 178 -5.97 19.86 14.42
N THR A 179 -5.68 19.45 15.65
CA THR A 179 -6.64 18.70 16.45
C THR A 179 -7.66 19.73 16.89
N ASP A 180 -8.90 19.63 16.41
CA ASP A 180 -9.98 20.38 17.04
C ASP A 180 -10.05 19.84 18.48
N ARG A 181 -9.44 20.55 19.42
CA ARG A 181 -9.68 20.30 20.84
C ARG A 181 -11.18 20.50 20.99
N ALA A 182 -11.90 19.41 21.26
CA ALA A 182 -13.29 19.49 21.64
C ALA A 182 -13.46 20.63 22.66
N ALA A 183 -14.28 21.62 22.29
CA ALA A 183 -14.80 22.62 23.20
C ALA A 183 -15.79 21.98 24.17
#